data_AF-A0A7S3TL57-F1
#
_entry.id   AF-A0A7S3TL57-F1
#
_cell.length_a   1.000
_cell.length_b   1.000
_cell.length_c   1.000
_cell.angle_alpha   90.00
_cell.angle_beta   90.00
_cell.angle_gamma   90.00
#
_symmetry.space_group_name_H-M   'P 1'
#
loop_
_entity.id
_entity.type
_entity.pdbx_description
1 polymer ?
#
loop_
_entity_poly.entity_id
_entity_poly.type
_entity_poly.pdbx_seq_one_letter_code
_entity_poly.pdbx_strand_id
1 'polypeptide(L)'
;PKSEATGLAALMSYIGLLEDIDNVKFTYSDVELAIAKLETHVAGHGPFDALIGFSQGAIVATLATAIALERQQLGQGLGPPWKRVVLICGMPPRDSRYISRFFGAAPLNFPATLVFGKRDPFNRYGQRLKDCFLHPMVMEHDEGHKFPSSQDFSKQLAE
;
A
#
# COMPACT_ATOMS: atom_id res chain seq x y z
N PRO A 1 25.54 -5.62 19.31
CA PRO A 1 26.45 -4.62 18.71
C PRO A 1 26.82 -4.89 17.24
N LYS A 2 27.47 -6.03 16.88
CA LYS A 2 27.82 -6.33 15.48
C LYS A 2 26.61 -6.75 14.62
N SER A 3 25.66 -7.50 15.18
CA SER A 3 24.44 -7.95 14.48
C SER A 3 23.48 -6.81 14.14
N GLU A 4 23.32 -5.83 15.04
CA GLU A 4 22.47 -4.65 14.84
C GLU A 4 23.04 -3.70 13.77
N ALA A 5 24.36 -3.53 13.74
CA ALA A 5 25.03 -2.74 12.69
C ALA A 5 24.85 -3.36 11.31
N THR A 6 24.91 -4.70 11.19
CA THR A 6 24.63 -5.42 9.94
C THR A 6 23.17 -5.29 9.52
N GLY A 7 22.23 -5.36 10.48
CA GLY A 7 20.80 -5.19 10.20
C GLY A 7 20.45 -3.79 9.69
N LEU A 8 21.01 -2.75 10.31
CA LEU A 8 20.80 -1.38 9.88
C LEU A 8 21.39 -1.12 8.49
N ALA A 9 22.59 -1.63 8.20
CA ALA A 9 23.20 -1.51 6.88
C ALA A 9 22.39 -2.22 5.79
N ALA A 10 21.87 -3.42 6.08
CA ALA A 10 21.00 -4.15 5.17
C ALA A 10 19.68 -3.40 4.90
N LEU A 11 19.08 -2.81 5.94
CA LEU A 11 17.88 -1.98 5.82
C LEU A 11 18.12 -0.73 4.95
N MET A 12 19.22 -0.02 5.19
CA MET A 12 19.56 1.18 4.41
C MET A 12 19.86 0.84 2.95
N SER A 13 20.56 -0.27 2.70
CA SER A 13 20.77 -0.79 1.35
C SER A 13 19.45 -1.08 0.66
N TYR A 14 18.53 -1.78 1.34
CA TYR A 14 17.21 -2.08 0.81
C TYR A 14 16.38 -0.83 0.53
N ILE A 15 16.43 0.19 1.39
CA ILE A 15 15.76 1.48 1.16
C ILE A 15 16.33 2.20 -0.06
N GLY A 16 17.66 2.17 -0.24
CA GLY A 16 18.30 2.69 -1.45
C GLY A 16 17.76 2.05 -2.73
N LEU A 17 17.54 0.73 -2.72
CA LEU A 17 16.94 0.01 -3.84
C LEU A 17 15.50 0.45 -4.16
N LEU A 18 14.75 0.93 -3.17
CA LEU A 18 13.42 1.48 -3.38
C LEU A 18 13.49 2.84 -4.09
N GLU A 19 14.52 3.67 -3.87
CA GLU A 19 14.59 4.96 -4.56
C GLU A 19 15.00 4.84 -6.03
N ASP A 20 15.72 3.79 -6.40
CA ASP A 20 16.19 3.52 -7.76
C ASP A 20 15.13 2.80 -8.61
N ILE A 21 14.19 3.57 -9.16
CA ILE A 21 13.12 3.03 -10.03
C ILE A 21 13.64 2.50 -11.35
N ASP A 22 14.65 3.15 -11.91
CA ASP A 22 15.08 2.88 -13.28
C ASP A 22 15.96 1.61 -13.36
N ASN A 23 16.73 1.31 -12.32
CA ASN A 23 17.71 0.23 -12.36
C ASN A 23 17.35 -0.99 -11.48
N VAL A 24 16.36 -0.88 -10.58
CA VAL A 24 15.98 -2.00 -9.70
C VAL A 24 14.62 -2.58 -10.08
N LYS A 25 14.62 -3.88 -10.41
CA LYS A 25 13.42 -4.67 -10.65
C LYS A 25 13.01 -5.42 -9.39
N PHE A 26 11.74 -5.29 -9.01
CA PHE A 26 11.14 -6.05 -7.93
C PHE A 26 10.24 -7.15 -8.48
N THR A 27 10.17 -8.25 -7.73
CA THR A 27 9.17 -9.31 -7.90
C THR A 27 8.59 -9.63 -6.53
N TYR A 28 7.28 -9.52 -6.39
CA TYR A 28 6.54 -9.94 -5.21
C TYR A 28 6.11 -11.40 -5.37
N SER A 29 6.88 -12.29 -4.76
CA SER A 29 6.49 -13.70 -4.68
C SER A 29 5.11 -13.83 -4.03
N ASP A 30 4.25 -14.66 -4.62
CA ASP A 30 2.91 -14.99 -4.11
C ASP A 30 1.90 -13.83 -4.02
N VAL A 31 2.16 -12.68 -4.65
CA VAL A 31 1.22 -11.56 -4.61
C VAL A 31 -0.12 -11.91 -5.26
N GLU A 32 -0.13 -12.68 -6.35
CA GLU A 32 -1.36 -13.20 -6.94
C GLU A 32 -2.12 -14.13 -5.99
N LEU A 33 -1.40 -14.98 -5.25
CA LEU A 33 -2.00 -15.86 -4.25
C LEU A 33 -2.59 -15.05 -3.09
N ALA A 34 -1.90 -14.01 -2.63
CA ALA A 34 -2.38 -13.11 -1.59
C ALA A 34 -3.67 -12.39 -2.02
N ILE A 35 -3.70 -11.86 -3.25
CA ILE A 35 -4.89 -11.21 -3.82
C ILE A 35 -6.03 -12.22 -3.97
N ALA A 36 -5.77 -13.43 -4.48
CA ALA A 36 -6.80 -14.45 -4.62
C ALA A 36 -7.41 -14.88 -3.27
N LYS A 37 -6.58 -15.01 -2.22
CA LYS A 37 -7.05 -15.29 -0.86
C LYS A 37 -7.88 -14.14 -0.29
N LEU A 38 -7.46 -12.90 -0.52
CA LEU A 38 -8.22 -11.70 -0.14
C LEU A 38 -9.59 -11.69 -0.82
N GLU A 39 -9.63 -11.86 -2.14
CA GLU A 39 -10.87 -11.87 -2.94
C GLU A 39 -11.81 -12.99 -2.47
N THR A 40 -11.29 -14.19 -2.23
CA THR A 40 -12.07 -15.33 -1.71
C THR A 40 -12.65 -15.01 -0.33
N HIS A 41 -11.86 -14.43 0.56
CA HIS A 41 -12.32 -14.08 1.90
C HIS A 41 -13.41 -13.01 1.85
N VAL A 42 -13.22 -11.95 1.08
CA VAL A 42 -14.18 -10.86 0.92
C VAL A 42 -15.50 -11.36 0.31
N ALA A 43 -15.44 -12.24 -0.70
CA ALA A 43 -16.63 -12.83 -1.30
C ALA A 43 -17.41 -13.71 -0.31
N GLY A 44 -16.72 -14.44 0.57
CA GLY A 44 -17.35 -15.35 1.53
C GLY A 44 -17.86 -14.70 2.83
N HIS A 45 -17.32 -13.54 3.21
CA HIS A 45 -17.56 -12.94 4.54
C HIS A 45 -17.99 -11.48 4.48
N GLY A 46 -18.13 -10.90 3.29
CA GLY A 46 -18.56 -9.52 3.11
C GLY A 46 -20.06 -9.30 3.42
N PRO A 47 -20.54 -8.06 3.27
CA PRO A 47 -19.81 -6.90 2.73
C PRO A 47 -18.79 -6.32 3.71
N PHE A 48 -17.69 -5.79 3.17
CA PHE A 48 -16.71 -5.00 3.91
C PHE A 48 -16.70 -3.57 3.37
N ASP A 49 -16.83 -2.56 4.24
CA ASP A 49 -16.79 -1.16 3.80
C ASP A 49 -15.37 -0.69 3.48
N ALA A 50 -14.36 -1.21 4.17
CA ALA A 50 -12.98 -0.79 4.04
C ALA A 50 -12.01 -1.97 4.00
N LEU A 51 -10.96 -1.83 3.20
CA LEU A 51 -9.80 -2.70 3.23
C LEU A 51 -8.63 -1.97 3.91
N ILE A 52 -8.15 -2.52 5.02
CA ILE A 52 -7.01 -1.95 5.76
C ILE A 52 -5.76 -2.78 5.47
N GLY A 53 -4.72 -2.11 4.98
CA GLY A 53 -3.43 -2.72 4.70
C GLY A 53 -2.31 -2.06 5.50
N PHE A 54 -1.42 -2.86 6.09
CA PHE A 54 -0.21 -2.38 6.77
C PHE A 54 1.04 -2.83 6.04
N SER A 55 2.00 -1.93 5.80
CA SER A 55 3.28 -2.28 5.15
C SER A 55 3.05 -3.01 3.82
N GLN A 56 3.53 -4.25 3.65
CA GLN A 56 3.24 -5.07 2.47
C GLN A 56 1.73 -5.36 2.28
N GLY A 57 0.94 -5.40 3.33
CA GLY A 57 -0.52 -5.48 3.23
C GLY A 57 -1.13 -4.26 2.53
N ALA A 58 -0.52 -3.08 2.65
CA ALA A 58 -0.93 -1.89 1.91
C ALA A 58 -0.59 -2.01 0.42
N ILE A 59 0.52 -2.67 0.07
CA ILE A 59 0.87 -2.99 -1.33
C ILE A 59 -0.19 -3.93 -1.93
N VAL A 60 -0.55 -5.00 -1.21
CA VAL A 60 -1.61 -5.94 -1.64
C VAL A 60 -2.95 -5.23 -1.80
N ALA A 61 -3.35 -4.40 -0.83
CA ALA A 61 -4.60 -3.65 -0.89
C ALA A 61 -4.64 -2.68 -2.08
N THR A 62 -3.52 -2.01 -2.37
CA THR A 62 -3.37 -1.10 -3.52
C THR A 62 -3.48 -1.88 -4.83
N LEU A 63 -2.77 -3.01 -4.96
CA LEU A 63 -2.81 -3.87 -6.15
C LEU A 63 -4.20 -4.46 -6.39
N ALA A 64 -4.82 -5.02 -5.36
CA ALA A 64 -6.16 -5.60 -5.45
C ALA A 64 -7.19 -4.55 -5.90
N THR A 65 -7.09 -3.33 -5.37
CA THR A 65 -7.96 -2.21 -5.76
C THR A 65 -7.73 -1.82 -7.23
N ALA A 66 -6.47 -1.64 -7.64
CA ALA A 66 -6.12 -1.29 -9.02
C ALA A 66 -6.63 -2.34 -10.03
N ILE A 67 -6.40 -3.62 -9.74
CA ILE A 67 -6.82 -4.74 -10.59
C ILE A 67 -8.35 -4.83 -10.66
N ALA A 68 -9.06 -4.64 -9.54
CA ALA A 68 -10.51 -4.67 -9.53
C ALA A 68 -11.13 -3.52 -10.35
N LEU A 69 -10.56 -2.31 -10.26
CA LEU A 69 -10.96 -1.16 -11.08
C LEU A 69 -10.67 -1.40 -12.57
N GLU A 70 -9.50 -1.94 -12.91
CA GLU A 70 -9.15 -2.30 -14.29
C GLU A 70 -10.14 -3.33 -14.87
N ARG A 71 -10.42 -4.41 -14.13
CA ARG A 71 -11.43 -5.41 -14.53
C ARG A 71 -12.80 -4.77 -14.74
N GLN A 72 -13.21 -3.82 -13.90
CA GLN A 72 -14.47 -3.10 -14.07
C GLN A 72 -14.50 -2.28 -15.36
N GLN A 73 -13.44 -1.53 -15.64
CA GLN A 73 -13.31 -0.72 -16.87
C GLN A 73 -13.35 -1.59 -18.13
N LEU A 74 -12.80 -2.80 -18.06
CA LEU A 74 -12.82 -3.77 -19.16
C LEU A 74 -14.13 -4.58 -19.26
N GLY A 75 -15.11 -4.34 -18.38
CA GLY A 75 -16.36 -5.12 -18.35
C GLY A 75 -16.19 -6.57 -17.86
N GLN A 76 -15.09 -6.86 -17.18
CA GLN A 76 -14.72 -8.20 -16.67
C GLN A 76 -14.99 -8.37 -15.16
N GLY A 77 -15.62 -7.39 -14.51
CA GLY A 77 -15.94 -7.43 -13.09
C GLY A 77 -16.80 -6.26 -12.63
N LEU A 78 -17.24 -6.31 -11.37
CA LEU A 78 -18.10 -5.28 -10.76
C LEU A 78 -17.32 -4.13 -10.09
N GLY A 79 -15.99 -4.18 -10.10
CA GLY A 79 -15.13 -3.26 -9.37
C GLY A 79 -14.73 -3.77 -7.98
N PRO A 80 -14.05 -2.94 -7.17
CA PRO A 80 -13.69 -3.28 -5.81
C PRO A 80 -14.94 -3.57 -4.96
N PRO A 81 -14.99 -4.69 -4.22
CA PRO A 81 -16.12 -5.02 -3.34
C PRO A 81 -16.12 -4.23 -2.01
N TRP A 82 -15.08 -3.44 -1.75
CA TRP A 82 -15.00 -2.47 -0.65
C TRP A 82 -15.18 -1.04 -1.17
N LYS A 83 -15.46 -0.09 -0.27
CA LYS A 83 -15.72 1.32 -0.62
C LYS A 83 -14.49 2.21 -0.48
N ARG A 84 -13.53 1.84 0.37
CA ARG A 84 -12.28 2.59 0.57
C ARG A 84 -11.11 1.68 0.94
N VAL A 85 -9.90 2.20 0.76
CA VAL A 85 -8.67 1.60 1.33
C VAL A 85 -8.10 2.49 2.43
N VAL A 86 -7.54 1.85 3.47
CA VAL A 86 -6.75 2.52 4.51
C VAL A 86 -5.36 1.88 4.51
N LEU A 87 -4.36 2.66 4.14
CA LEU A 87 -3.01 2.19 3.83
C LEU A 87 -2.03 2.76 4.86
N ILE A 88 -1.62 1.91 5.80
CA ILE A 88 -0.82 2.32 6.96
C ILE A 88 0.63 1.89 6.73
N CYS A 89 1.56 2.85 6.81
CA CYS A 89 2.97 2.65 6.48
C CYS A 89 3.14 1.97 5.10
N GLY A 90 2.29 2.36 4.14
CA GLY A 90 2.26 1.78 2.81
C GLY A 90 3.31 2.37 1.87
N MET A 91 3.56 1.65 0.79
CA MET A 91 4.48 2.03 -0.29
C MET A 91 3.83 1.73 -1.64
N PRO A 92 4.14 2.50 -2.70
CA PRO A 92 3.63 2.21 -4.03
C PRO A 92 4.14 0.85 -4.52
N PRO A 93 3.31 0.02 -5.17
CA PRO A 93 3.74 -1.24 -5.75
C PRO A 93 4.86 -1.05 -6.79
N ARG A 94 5.87 -1.91 -6.75
CA ARG A 94 7.10 -1.82 -7.55
C ARG A 94 7.42 -3.01 -8.41
N ASP A 95 6.65 -4.07 -8.26
CA ASP A 95 6.82 -5.24 -9.08
C ASP A 95 6.62 -4.88 -10.55
N SER A 96 7.58 -5.30 -11.39
CA SER A 96 7.62 -4.96 -12.82
C SER A 96 6.35 -5.34 -13.60
N ARG A 97 5.61 -6.35 -13.12
CA ARG A 97 4.32 -6.78 -13.69
C ARG A 97 3.20 -5.76 -13.48
N TYR A 98 3.31 -4.90 -12.45
CA TYR A 98 2.25 -3.99 -12.03
C TYR A 98 2.66 -2.52 -12.00
N ILE A 99 3.95 -2.21 -12.01
CA ILE A 99 4.48 -0.85 -11.80
C ILE A 99 3.89 0.19 -12.75
N SER A 100 3.61 -0.19 -14.01
CA SER A 100 3.00 0.70 -15.01
C SER A 100 1.59 1.18 -14.65
N ARG A 101 0.90 0.53 -13.70
CA ARG A 101 -0.39 0.99 -13.17
C ARG A 101 -0.28 2.20 -12.26
N PHE A 102 0.92 2.47 -11.74
CA PHE A 102 1.16 3.47 -10.70
C PHE A 102 2.15 4.55 -11.14
N PHE A 103 3.10 4.20 -12.01
CA PHE A 103 4.09 5.12 -12.54
C PHE A 103 3.85 5.34 -14.03
N GLY A 104 3.55 6.58 -14.42
CA GLY A 104 3.24 6.94 -15.81
C GLY A 104 1.78 6.66 -16.23
N ALA A 105 0.92 6.28 -15.29
CA ALA A 105 -0.53 6.13 -15.50
C ALA A 105 -1.32 7.20 -14.74
N ALA A 106 -2.61 7.33 -15.06
CA ALA A 106 -3.52 8.17 -14.29
C ALA A 106 -3.67 7.61 -12.86
N PRO A 107 -3.70 8.47 -11.83
CA PRO A 107 -3.93 8.04 -10.45
C PRO A 107 -5.27 7.31 -10.29
N LEU A 108 -5.34 6.37 -9.35
CA LEU A 108 -6.56 5.65 -9.03
C LEU A 108 -7.63 6.63 -8.51
N ASN A 109 -8.76 6.71 -9.20
CA ASN A 109 -9.94 7.42 -8.71
C ASN A 109 -10.72 6.52 -7.74
N PHE A 110 -10.18 6.32 -6.54
CA PHE A 110 -10.76 5.49 -5.50
C PHE A 110 -10.49 6.06 -4.10
N PRO A 111 -11.48 6.05 -3.17
CA PRO A 111 -11.28 6.60 -1.84
C PRO A 111 -10.15 5.90 -1.08
N ALA A 112 -9.15 6.68 -0.66
CA ALA A 112 -7.98 6.18 0.06
C ALA A 112 -7.63 7.08 1.23
N THR A 113 -7.27 6.46 2.36
CA THR A 113 -6.57 7.12 3.47
C THR A 113 -5.17 6.55 3.57
N LEU A 114 -4.18 7.42 3.50
CA LEU A 114 -2.76 7.08 3.61
C LEU A 114 -2.27 7.55 4.97
N VAL A 115 -1.77 6.62 5.78
CA VAL A 115 -1.25 6.90 7.12
C VAL A 115 0.25 6.64 7.13
N PHE A 116 1.05 7.65 7.45
CA PHE A 116 2.51 7.54 7.49
C PHE A 116 3.06 7.81 8.90
N GLY A 117 3.97 6.95 9.35
CA GLY A 117 4.81 7.25 10.51
C GLY A 117 5.97 8.16 10.11
N LYS A 118 6.14 9.33 10.75
CA LYS A 118 7.22 10.28 10.40
C LYS A 118 8.62 9.72 10.68
N ARG A 119 8.74 8.78 11.62
CA ARG A 119 10.00 8.07 11.93
C ARG A 119 10.10 6.72 11.22
N ASP A 120 9.17 6.41 10.31
CA ASP A 120 9.26 5.20 9.50
C ASP A 120 10.46 5.33 8.53
N PRO A 121 11.44 4.40 8.56
CA PRO A 121 12.57 4.47 7.64
C PRO A 121 12.15 4.38 6.16
N PHE A 122 10.96 3.84 5.87
CA PHE A 122 10.37 3.80 4.54
C PHE A 122 9.57 5.07 4.20
N ASN A 123 9.37 6.01 5.13
CA ASN A 123 8.47 7.17 4.95
C ASN A 123 8.75 7.93 3.65
N ARG A 124 10.02 8.28 3.40
CA ARG A 124 10.44 9.05 2.23
C ARG A 124 9.98 8.41 0.92
N TYR A 125 10.18 7.10 0.81
CA TYR A 125 9.73 6.35 -0.37
C TYR A 125 8.21 6.12 -0.35
N GLY A 126 7.64 5.77 0.80
CA GLY A 126 6.23 5.50 1.00
C GLY A 126 5.33 6.67 0.65
N GLN A 127 5.78 7.92 0.87
CA GLN A 127 5.03 9.11 0.49
C GLN A 127 4.69 9.19 -1.01
N ARG A 128 5.42 8.49 -1.89
CA ARG A 128 5.10 8.38 -3.33
C ARG A 128 3.78 7.66 -3.58
N LEU A 129 3.24 6.94 -2.60
CA LEU A 129 1.90 6.35 -2.65
C LEU A 129 0.80 7.42 -2.81
N LYS A 130 1.08 8.69 -2.43
CA LYS A 130 0.19 9.82 -2.68
C LYS A 130 -0.12 9.98 -4.17
N ASP A 131 0.87 9.73 -5.03
CA ASP A 131 0.74 9.88 -6.49
C ASP A 131 -0.08 8.74 -7.12
N CYS A 132 -0.28 7.63 -6.40
CA CYS A 132 -1.07 6.49 -6.88
C CYS A 132 -2.58 6.72 -6.79
N PHE A 133 -3.04 7.73 -6.05
CA PHE A 133 -4.46 8.00 -5.83
C PHE A 133 -4.80 9.45 -6.21
N LEU A 134 -5.97 9.67 -6.78
CA LEU A 134 -6.36 10.99 -7.28
C LEU A 134 -6.55 12.02 -6.16
N HIS A 135 -7.27 11.64 -5.09
CA HIS A 135 -7.57 12.50 -3.94
C HIS A 135 -7.47 11.74 -2.61
N PRO A 136 -6.29 11.24 -2.22
CA PRO A 136 -6.14 10.54 -0.95
C PRO A 136 -6.24 11.50 0.23
N MET A 137 -6.90 11.05 1.30
CA MET A 137 -6.72 11.65 2.63
C MET A 137 -5.35 11.23 3.16
N VAL A 138 -4.54 12.18 3.62
CA VAL A 138 -3.20 11.91 4.17
C VAL A 138 -3.19 12.24 5.65
N MET A 139 -2.72 11.30 6.46
CA MET A 139 -2.53 11.45 7.89
C MET A 139 -1.12 11.04 8.26
N GLU A 140 -0.54 11.70 9.26
CA GLU A 140 0.80 11.39 9.74
C GLU A 140 0.82 11.33 11.27
N HIS A 141 1.56 10.36 11.81
CA HIS A 141 1.83 10.27 13.24
C HIS A 141 3.33 10.30 13.50
N ASP A 142 3.73 10.72 14.69
CA ASP A 142 5.15 10.91 15.01
C ASP A 142 5.91 9.60 15.30
N GLU A 143 5.32 8.42 15.03
CA GLU A 143 5.96 7.13 15.32
C GLU A 143 6.65 6.53 14.08
N GLY A 144 7.21 5.32 14.24
CA GLY A 144 7.91 4.58 13.19
C GLY A 144 6.99 3.72 12.33
N HIS A 145 7.55 2.64 11.79
CA HIS A 145 6.86 1.65 10.95
C HIS A 145 5.89 0.76 11.76
N LYS A 146 4.74 1.31 12.14
CA LYS A 146 3.73 0.65 12.97
C LYS A 146 2.36 1.29 12.80
N PHE A 147 1.34 0.64 13.34
CA PHE A 147 0.05 1.32 13.55
C PHE A 147 0.20 2.49 14.54
N PRO A 148 -0.54 3.58 14.32
CA PRO A 148 -0.61 4.68 15.28
C PRO A 148 -1.17 4.16 16.61
N SER A 149 -0.51 4.50 17.72
CA SER A 149 -0.89 4.03 19.06
C SER A 149 -1.81 4.99 19.83
N SER A 150 -1.93 6.23 19.37
CA SER A 150 -2.80 7.24 19.99
C SER A 150 -4.27 6.92 19.73
N GLN A 151 -5.08 6.87 20.80
CA GLN A 151 -6.54 6.71 20.68
C GLN A 151 -7.17 7.86 19.90
N ASP A 152 -6.68 9.09 20.05
CA ASP A 152 -7.21 10.24 19.32
C ASP A 152 -6.93 10.12 17.83
N PHE A 153 -5.76 9.59 17.46
CA PHE A 153 -5.47 9.27 16.07
C PHE A 153 -6.41 8.18 15.54
N SER A 154 -6.64 7.11 16.33
CA SER A 154 -7.57 6.06 15.93
C SER A 154 -9.00 6.56 15.73
N LYS A 155 -9.46 7.50 16.57
CA LYS A 155 -10.76 8.16 16.39
C LYS A 155 -10.81 8.97 15.10
N GLN A 156 -9.80 9.81 14.87
CA GLN A 156 -9.69 10.59 13.64
C GLN A 156 -9.64 9.70 12.38
N LEU A 157 -9.02 8.53 12.46
CA LEU A 157 -8.95 7.58 11.35
C LEU A 157 -10.30 6.88 11.08
N ALA A 158 -11.15 6.76 12.11
CA ALA A 158 -12.46 6.13 12.01
C ALA A 158 -13.56 7.08 11.49
N GLU A 159 -13.28 8.39 11.47
CA GLU A 159 -14.11 9.43 10.84
C GLU A 159 -14.03 9.39 9.30
#